data_AF-A0ABD2KNR5-F1
#
_entry.id   AF-A0ABD2KNR5-F1
#
_cell.length_a   1.000
_cell.length_b   1.000
_cell.length_c   1.000
_cell.angle_alpha   90.00
_cell.angle_beta   90.00
_cell.angle_gamma   90.00
#
_symmetry.space_group_name_H-M   'P 1'
#
loop_
_entity.id
_entity.type
_entity.pdbx_description
1 polymer ?
#
loop_
_entity_poly.entity_id
_entity_poly.type
_entity_poly.pdbx_seq_one_letter_code
_entity_poly.pdbx_strand_id
1 'polypeptide(L)'
;MKMLLTLISAIFVALLANQRNVFGIGENPMDFHNIAEIFTGIGQMIQHPAETVEVPSSLIMGKWFQVYKAAVNFDIQRTQMYCAVSYFKPNSVMGEDGFSMEESYRTVTKHGPIETFKRDLNKVGSGKFWMYTEEYFYPRQFYIIKVGPSFDNETSVEEANIQYMVVTDAGKLSLTVYARDPMLFFQKYNKECVDFLKEQGFGGKLFWNSPKPIYQGNDCEWPSEKEVFARRVLKNYEQNKKAQMATAANATESPAQTFAEMVKNPSMALQKLMQNYQ
;
A
#
# COMPACT_ATOMS: atom_id res chain seq x y z
N MET A 1 -23.96 42.89 -26.59
CA MET A 1 -23.59 41.45 -26.49
C MET A 1 -22.14 41.13 -26.90
N LYS A 2 -21.53 41.80 -27.91
CA LYS A 2 -20.11 41.58 -28.25
C LYS A 2 -19.08 42.18 -27.27
N MET A 3 -19.47 43.22 -26.52
CA MET A 3 -18.56 43.95 -25.60
C MET A 3 -18.42 43.29 -24.21
N LEU A 4 -19.35 42.41 -23.83
CA LEU A 4 -19.31 41.68 -22.55
C LEU A 4 -18.40 40.44 -22.64
N LEU A 5 -18.28 39.85 -23.84
CA LEU A 5 -17.47 38.66 -24.09
C LEU A 5 -15.96 38.98 -24.12
N THR A 6 -15.59 40.17 -24.60
CA THR A 6 -14.20 40.65 -24.60
C THR A 6 -13.70 41.04 -23.21
N LEU A 7 -14.58 41.53 -22.33
CA LEU A 7 -14.22 41.87 -20.95
C LEU A 7 -13.95 40.63 -20.10
N ILE A 8 -14.73 39.55 -20.29
CA ILE A 8 -14.55 38.27 -19.58
C ILE A 8 -13.25 37.58 -20.02
N SER A 9 -12.89 37.66 -21.31
CA SER A 9 -11.64 37.11 -21.82
C SER A 9 -10.40 37.82 -21.26
N ALA A 10 -10.44 39.15 -21.10
CA ALA A 10 -9.32 39.92 -20.54
C ALA A 10 -9.11 39.65 -19.03
N ILE A 11 -10.19 39.42 -18.27
CA ILE A 11 -10.12 39.10 -16.83
C ILE A 11 -9.54 37.68 -16.62
N PHE A 12 -9.86 36.72 -17.48
CA PHE A 12 -9.32 35.35 -17.40
C PHE A 12 -7.81 35.30 -17.71
N VAL A 13 -7.34 36.12 -18.65
CA VAL A 13 -5.90 36.22 -18.98
C VAL A 13 -5.12 36.95 -17.88
N ALA A 14 -5.72 37.94 -17.21
CA ALA A 14 -5.09 38.63 -16.08
C ALA A 14 -5.00 37.74 -14.81
N LEU A 15 -5.95 36.83 -14.59
CA LEU A 15 -5.91 35.86 -13.49
C LEU A 15 -4.83 34.78 -13.68
N LEU A 16 -4.47 34.46 -14.93
CA LEU A 16 -3.38 33.53 -15.24
C LEU A 16 -1.99 34.17 -15.10
N ALA A 17 -1.90 35.51 -15.16
CA ALA A 17 -0.62 36.22 -15.12
C ALA A 17 -0.10 36.52 -13.70
N ASN A 18 -0.89 36.27 -12.65
CA ASN A 18 -0.55 36.69 -11.28
C ASN A 18 -0.45 35.55 -10.27
N GLN A 19 -0.03 34.35 -10.70
CA GLN A 19 0.51 33.33 -9.79
C GLN A 19 2.04 33.36 -9.82
N ARG A 20 2.61 34.43 -9.25
CA ARG A 20 3.93 34.31 -8.65
C ARG A 20 3.71 33.80 -7.23
N ASN A 21 4.06 32.54 -6.97
CA ASN A 21 5.06 32.20 -5.95
C ASN A 21 5.20 30.69 -5.68
N VAL A 22 6.47 30.28 -5.70
CA VAL A 22 7.14 29.25 -4.87
C VAL A 22 6.82 27.78 -5.17
N PHE A 23 7.60 27.22 -6.10
CA PHE A 23 7.75 25.78 -6.27
C PHE A 23 8.70 25.22 -5.21
N GLY A 24 8.22 24.25 -4.42
CA GLY A 24 9.08 23.37 -3.64
C GLY A 24 9.84 22.42 -4.57
N ILE A 25 11.06 22.03 -4.17
CA ILE A 25 11.85 21.02 -4.88
C ILE A 25 11.05 19.69 -4.88
N GLY A 26 10.58 19.27 -6.05
CA GLY A 26 9.84 18.02 -6.25
C GLY A 26 8.52 18.14 -7.02
N GLU A 27 8.02 19.35 -7.27
CA GLU A 27 6.81 19.55 -8.07
C GLU A 27 7.18 20.05 -9.47
N ASN A 28 7.49 19.12 -10.37
CA ASN A 28 7.48 19.45 -11.80
C ASN A 28 6.03 19.56 -12.25
N PRO A 29 5.62 20.66 -12.92
CA PRO A 29 4.33 20.68 -13.61
C PRO A 29 4.30 19.51 -14.59
N MET A 30 3.21 18.74 -14.60
CA MET A 30 2.99 17.66 -15.55
C MET A 30 3.08 18.22 -16.98
N ASP A 31 4.24 18.11 -17.59
CA ASP A 31 4.47 18.40 -18.99
C ASP A 31 3.74 17.35 -19.85
N PHE A 32 3.12 17.76 -20.96
CA PHE A 32 2.48 16.86 -21.91
C PHE A 32 3.46 15.82 -22.48
N HIS A 33 4.76 16.12 -22.48
CA HIS A 33 5.81 15.15 -22.79
C HIS A 33 5.92 14.03 -21.73
N ASN A 34 5.85 14.38 -20.44
CA ASN A 34 5.85 13.41 -19.34
C ASN A 34 4.59 12.54 -19.37
N ILE A 35 3.44 13.08 -19.80
CA ILE A 35 2.19 12.33 -19.95
C ILE A 35 2.29 11.27 -21.05
N ALA A 36 2.89 11.58 -22.20
CA ALA A 36 3.12 10.61 -23.27
C ALA A 36 4.10 9.50 -22.86
N GLU A 37 5.15 9.84 -22.11
CA GLU A 37 6.08 8.87 -21.52
C GLU A 37 5.41 7.97 -20.48
N ILE A 38 4.50 8.51 -19.67
CA ILE A 38 3.65 7.77 -18.73
C ILE A 38 2.76 6.76 -19.48
N PHE A 39 2.06 7.17 -20.54
CA PHE A 39 1.21 6.26 -21.33
C PHE A 39 2.03 5.18 -22.06
N THR A 40 3.22 5.53 -22.54
CA THR A 40 4.15 4.57 -23.15
C THR A 40 4.71 3.59 -22.12
N GLY A 41 5.03 4.05 -20.92
CA GLY A 41 5.49 3.20 -19.81
C GLY A 41 4.40 2.25 -19.29
N ILE A 42 3.15 2.72 -19.18
CA ILE A 42 2.00 1.87 -18.85
C ILE A 42 1.78 0.81 -19.95
N GLY A 43 1.90 1.17 -21.23
CA GLY A 43 1.79 0.24 -22.35
C GLY A 43 2.85 -0.87 -22.32
N GLN A 44 4.12 -0.53 -22.06
CA GLN A 44 5.21 -1.50 -21.94
C GLN A 44 5.05 -2.44 -20.73
N MET A 45 4.46 -1.95 -19.64
CA MET A 45 4.21 -2.69 -18.40
C MET A 45 3.07 -3.72 -18.54
N ILE A 46 2.05 -3.43 -19.37
CA ILE A 46 0.96 -4.37 -19.69
C ILE A 46 1.43 -5.47 -20.66
N GLN A 47 2.40 -5.18 -21.53
CA GLN A 47 2.88 -6.11 -22.55
C GLN A 47 3.87 -7.17 -22.02
N HIS A 48 4.52 -6.92 -20.89
CA HIS A 48 5.47 -7.85 -20.26
C HIS A 48 5.08 -8.11 -18.80
N PRO A 49 4.19 -9.09 -18.54
CA PRO A 49 3.82 -9.45 -17.17
C PRO A 49 5.08 -9.86 -16.40
N ALA A 50 5.10 -9.53 -15.11
CA ALA A 50 6.16 -9.96 -14.21
C ALA A 50 6.34 -11.49 -14.26
N GLU A 51 7.52 -11.94 -14.69
CA GLU A 51 7.93 -13.35 -14.55
C GLU A 51 8.11 -13.67 -13.07
N THR A 52 7.56 -14.80 -12.64
CA THR A 52 7.53 -15.21 -11.24
C THR A 52 8.45 -16.39 -10.99
N VAL A 53 8.98 -16.43 -9.77
CA VAL A 53 9.83 -17.52 -9.27
C VAL A 53 8.98 -18.39 -8.34
N GLU A 54 9.01 -19.70 -8.55
CA GLU A 54 8.35 -20.63 -7.66
C GLU A 54 9.17 -20.82 -6.39
N VAL A 55 8.54 -20.55 -5.25
CA VAL A 55 9.20 -20.69 -3.95
C VAL A 55 8.25 -21.44 -3.04
N PRO A 56 8.62 -22.65 -2.58
CA PRO A 56 7.85 -23.36 -1.58
C PRO A 56 7.61 -22.48 -0.36
N SER A 57 6.37 -22.40 0.14
CA SER A 57 6.03 -21.51 1.25
C SER A 57 6.85 -21.81 2.50
N SER A 58 7.26 -23.07 2.71
CA SER A 58 8.13 -23.49 3.81
C SER A 58 9.42 -22.66 3.90
N LEU A 59 10.00 -22.23 2.78
CA LEU A 59 11.20 -21.40 2.74
C LEU A 59 10.92 -19.91 3.00
N ILE A 60 9.67 -19.48 2.85
CA ILE A 60 9.22 -18.10 3.06
C ILE A 60 8.81 -17.87 4.52
N MET A 61 8.60 -18.92 5.31
CA MET A 61 8.11 -18.77 6.68
C MET A 61 9.04 -17.96 7.59
N GLY A 62 8.47 -17.39 8.65
CA GLY A 62 9.19 -16.68 9.70
C GLY A 62 9.25 -15.16 9.50
N LYS A 63 10.26 -14.55 10.12
CA LYS A 63 10.40 -13.09 10.19
C LYS A 63 11.05 -12.52 8.92
N TRP A 64 10.49 -11.41 8.46
CA TRP A 64 10.96 -10.62 7.33
C TRP A 64 10.87 -9.14 7.63
N PHE A 65 11.77 -8.36 7.06
CA PHE A 65 11.79 -6.91 7.17
C PHE A 65 11.55 -6.29 5.81
N GLN A 66 10.59 -5.38 5.72
CA GLN A 66 10.33 -4.68 4.47
C GLN A 66 11.36 -3.56 4.29
N VAL A 67 12.25 -3.71 3.32
CA VAL A 67 13.38 -2.79 3.09
C VAL A 67 13.13 -1.81 1.95
N TYR A 68 12.30 -2.17 0.97
CA TYR A 68 11.81 -1.27 -0.07
C TYR A 68 10.31 -1.36 -0.25
N LYS A 69 9.74 -0.27 -0.74
CA LYS A 69 8.37 -0.18 -1.24
C LYS A 69 8.30 0.67 -2.50
N ALA A 70 7.18 0.66 -3.20
CA ALA A 70 6.91 1.65 -4.25
C ALA A 70 6.84 3.08 -3.68
N ALA A 71 7.27 4.06 -4.46
CA ALA A 71 7.27 5.47 -4.08
C ALA A 71 5.85 5.99 -3.80
N VAL A 72 4.90 5.59 -4.63
CA VAL A 72 3.46 5.83 -4.44
C VAL A 72 2.82 4.51 -4.05
N ASN A 73 2.31 4.47 -2.82
CA ASN A 73 1.40 3.41 -2.43
C ASN A 73 -0.02 3.85 -2.83
N PHE A 74 -0.73 3.04 -3.62
CA PHE A 74 -2.17 3.23 -3.85
C PHE A 74 -3.02 2.96 -2.59
N ASP A 75 -2.37 2.64 -1.48
CA ASP A 75 -2.95 2.75 -0.15
C ASP A 75 -2.84 4.21 0.32
N ILE A 76 -3.86 4.99 -0.08
CA ILE A 76 -3.96 6.46 0.04
C ILE A 76 -3.71 6.95 1.46
N GLN A 77 -3.90 6.10 2.48
CA GLN A 77 -3.81 6.52 3.87
C GLN A 77 -2.38 6.57 4.43
N ARG A 78 -1.36 5.96 3.80
CA ARG A 78 -0.11 5.61 4.53
C ARG A 78 1.18 5.72 3.70
N THR A 79 1.58 6.98 3.41
CA THR A 79 2.75 7.28 2.56
C THR A 79 4.11 7.07 3.24
N GLN A 80 4.19 7.10 4.57
CA GLN A 80 5.45 6.95 5.32
C GLN A 80 5.43 5.75 6.27
N MET A 81 6.43 4.88 6.13
CA MET A 81 6.60 3.65 6.90
C MET A 81 8.01 3.62 7.45
N TYR A 82 8.16 3.20 8.70
CA TYR A 82 9.43 3.03 9.40
C TYR A 82 9.43 1.68 10.13
N CYS A 83 10.60 1.04 10.24
CA CYS A 83 10.80 -0.18 11.03
C CYS A 83 9.80 -1.29 10.68
N ALA A 84 9.56 -1.49 9.38
CA ALA A 84 8.53 -2.41 8.91
C ALA A 84 8.98 -3.87 9.06
N VAL A 85 8.13 -4.71 9.65
CA VAL A 85 8.38 -6.13 9.88
C VAL A 85 7.13 -6.94 9.57
N SER A 86 7.31 -8.12 9.00
CA SER A 86 6.25 -9.05 8.60
C SER A 86 6.60 -10.46 9.07
N TYR A 87 5.62 -11.15 9.63
CA TYR A 87 5.75 -12.51 10.16
C TYR A 87 4.91 -13.46 9.33
N PHE A 88 5.56 -14.34 8.58
CA PHE A 88 4.94 -15.29 7.66
C PHE A 88 4.71 -16.63 8.35
N LYS A 89 3.50 -17.18 8.22
CA LYS A 89 3.07 -18.41 8.89
C LYS A 89 2.23 -19.27 7.95
N PRO A 90 2.32 -20.60 8.03
CA PRO A 90 1.48 -21.48 7.23
C PRO A 90 0.01 -21.27 7.60
N ASN A 91 -0.87 -21.30 6.60
CA ASN A 91 -2.30 -21.18 6.82
C ASN A 91 -3.05 -22.16 5.91
N SER A 92 -3.47 -23.29 6.50
CA SER A 92 -4.20 -24.35 5.82
C SER A 92 -5.57 -23.92 5.30
N VAL A 93 -6.16 -22.84 5.84
CA VAL A 93 -7.43 -22.29 5.33
C VAL A 93 -7.26 -21.72 3.92
N MET A 94 -6.06 -21.27 3.56
CA MET A 94 -5.77 -20.66 2.26
C MET A 94 -5.40 -21.68 1.19
N GLY A 95 -5.57 -22.97 1.45
CA GLY A 95 -5.26 -24.06 0.53
C GLY A 95 -3.84 -24.59 0.68
N GLU A 96 -3.45 -25.45 -0.25
CA GLU A 96 -2.11 -26.02 -0.31
C GLU A 96 -1.07 -24.91 -0.54
N ASP A 97 0.00 -24.91 0.27
CA ASP A 97 1.06 -23.90 0.23
C ASP A 97 0.58 -22.46 0.51
N GLY A 98 -0.64 -22.32 1.03
CA GLY A 98 -1.22 -21.07 1.49
C GLY A 98 -0.63 -20.60 2.82
N PHE A 99 -0.52 -19.29 2.99
CA PHE A 99 0.08 -18.70 4.19
C PHE A 99 -0.56 -17.37 4.58
N SER A 100 -0.32 -16.96 5.81
CA SER A 100 -0.69 -15.65 6.33
C SER A 100 0.56 -14.86 6.65
N MET A 101 0.47 -13.54 6.52
CA MET A 101 1.45 -12.62 7.09
C MET A 101 0.80 -11.65 8.06
N GLU A 102 1.46 -11.46 9.19
CA GLU A 102 1.13 -10.43 10.17
C GLU A 102 2.20 -9.35 10.10
N GLU A 103 1.80 -8.15 9.71
CA GLU A 103 2.71 -7.05 9.42
C GLU A 103 2.57 -5.96 10.47
N SER A 104 3.66 -5.26 10.72
CA SER A 104 3.65 -4.04 11.51
C SER A 104 4.68 -3.04 11.02
N TYR A 105 4.37 -1.76 11.19
CA TYR A 105 5.29 -0.67 10.92
C TYR A 105 4.90 0.56 11.72
N ARG A 106 5.86 1.47 11.88
CA ARG A 106 5.63 2.77 12.51
C ARG A 106 5.28 3.81 11.46
N THR A 107 4.37 4.71 11.82
CA THR A 107 3.95 5.83 10.98
C THR A 107 4.43 7.15 11.55
N VAL A 108 4.46 8.20 10.72
CA VAL A 108 4.92 9.56 11.07
C VAL A 108 6.44 9.65 11.35
N THR A 109 6.96 8.86 12.29
CA THR A 109 8.39 8.81 12.64
C THR A 109 8.82 7.38 13.01
N LYS A 110 10.13 7.16 13.15
CA LYS A 110 10.71 5.90 13.65
C LYS A 110 10.30 5.52 15.07
N HIS A 111 9.74 6.44 15.87
CA HIS A 111 9.20 6.16 17.21
C HIS A 111 7.69 6.41 17.27
N GLY A 112 7.04 6.61 16.12
CA GLY A 112 5.63 6.88 16.04
C GLY A 112 4.77 5.65 16.38
N PRO A 113 3.44 5.80 16.26
CA PRO A 113 2.50 4.73 16.55
C PRO A 113 2.71 3.54 15.61
N ILE A 114 2.49 2.35 16.14
CA ILE A 114 2.60 1.09 15.42
C ILE A 114 1.24 0.78 14.79
N GLU A 115 1.23 0.59 13.47
CA GLU A 115 0.13 0.00 12.74
C GLU A 115 0.37 -1.49 12.55
N THR A 116 -0.69 -2.29 12.57
CA THR A 116 -0.64 -3.75 12.43
C THR A 116 -1.68 -4.27 11.44
N PHE A 117 -1.32 -5.31 10.70
CA PHE A 117 -2.12 -5.86 9.61
C PHE A 117 -2.07 -7.38 9.62
N LYS A 118 -3.12 -7.99 9.09
CA LYS A 118 -3.11 -9.38 8.67
C LYS A 118 -3.44 -9.45 7.20
N ARG A 119 -2.69 -10.28 6.48
CA ARG A 119 -2.98 -10.63 5.10
C ARG A 119 -2.93 -12.14 4.93
N ASP A 120 -3.88 -12.67 4.19
CA ASP A 120 -3.99 -14.09 3.91
C ASP A 120 -3.73 -14.34 2.43
N LEU A 121 -2.91 -15.32 2.09
CA LEU A 121 -2.38 -15.55 0.75
C LEU A 121 -2.77 -16.93 0.25
N ASN A 122 -3.58 -16.95 -0.82
CA ASN A 122 -3.96 -18.15 -1.55
C ASN A 122 -3.04 -18.31 -2.77
N LYS A 123 -2.41 -19.47 -2.93
CA LYS A 123 -1.59 -19.77 -4.10
C LYS A 123 -2.46 -20.05 -5.33
N VAL A 124 -2.19 -19.36 -6.43
CA VAL A 124 -2.93 -19.53 -7.70
C VAL A 124 -2.05 -19.93 -8.87
N GLY A 125 -0.74 -19.95 -8.68
CA GLY A 125 0.22 -20.41 -9.68
C GLY A 125 1.64 -20.28 -9.18
N SER A 126 2.58 -20.61 -10.04
CA SER A 126 4.01 -20.55 -9.72
C SER A 126 4.42 -19.14 -9.28
N GLY A 127 4.81 -18.97 -8.01
CA GLY A 127 5.14 -17.68 -7.40
C GLY A 127 4.02 -16.64 -7.36
N LYS A 128 2.76 -17.04 -7.58
CA LYS A 128 1.60 -16.15 -7.70
C LYS A 128 0.57 -16.43 -6.62
N PHE A 129 0.20 -15.38 -5.89
CA PHE A 129 -0.77 -15.45 -4.80
C PHE A 129 -1.85 -14.37 -4.92
N TRP A 130 -3.06 -14.70 -4.50
CA TRP A 130 -4.09 -13.71 -4.14
C TRP A 130 -3.96 -13.38 -2.66
N MET A 131 -3.85 -12.09 -2.37
CA MET A 131 -3.65 -11.53 -1.03
C MET A 131 -4.91 -10.82 -0.56
N TYR A 132 -5.54 -11.39 0.46
CA TYR A 132 -6.74 -10.89 1.12
C TYR A 132 -6.36 -10.13 2.38
N THR A 133 -7.15 -9.12 2.77
CA THR A 133 -6.95 -8.38 4.02
C THR A 133 -8.28 -7.97 4.62
N GLU A 134 -8.24 -7.55 5.89
CA GLU A 134 -9.39 -7.08 6.65
C GLU A 134 -9.77 -5.63 6.28
N GLU A 135 -8.88 -4.86 5.64
CA GLU A 135 -9.07 -3.42 5.38
C GLU A 135 -9.77 -3.06 4.06
N TYR A 136 -9.73 -3.92 3.03
CA TYR A 136 -10.34 -3.64 1.73
C TYR A 136 -10.94 -4.90 1.08
N PHE A 137 -11.99 -4.68 0.28
CA PHE A 137 -12.83 -5.77 -0.24
C PHE A 137 -12.17 -6.60 -1.36
N TYR A 138 -11.33 -5.98 -2.19
CA TYR A 138 -10.76 -6.64 -3.36
C TYR A 138 -9.40 -7.29 -3.05
N PRO A 139 -9.19 -8.58 -3.38
CA PRO A 139 -7.89 -9.21 -3.21
C PRO A 139 -6.85 -8.53 -4.10
N ARG A 140 -5.64 -8.39 -3.59
CA ARG A 140 -4.49 -7.88 -4.34
C ARG A 140 -3.61 -9.03 -4.83
N GLN A 141 -2.81 -8.78 -5.85
CA GLN A 141 -1.84 -9.77 -6.33
C GLN A 141 -0.56 -9.67 -5.49
N PHE A 142 0.02 -10.83 -5.19
CA PHE A 142 1.32 -10.95 -4.53
C PHE A 142 2.16 -11.92 -5.34
N TYR A 143 3.02 -11.37 -6.21
CA TYR A 143 3.82 -12.12 -7.17
C TYR A 143 5.28 -12.03 -6.75
N ILE A 144 5.91 -13.17 -6.48
CA ILE A 144 7.33 -13.26 -6.15
C ILE A 144 8.11 -13.29 -7.46
N ILE A 145 8.89 -12.26 -7.73
CA ILE A 145 9.59 -12.09 -9.03
C ILE A 145 11.10 -12.33 -8.93
N LYS A 146 11.63 -12.32 -7.70
CA LYS A 146 13.01 -12.67 -7.43
C LYS A 146 13.16 -13.11 -5.99
N VAL A 147 14.03 -14.08 -5.82
CA VAL A 147 14.56 -14.52 -4.54
C VAL A 147 16.07 -14.54 -4.67
N GLY A 148 16.77 -14.16 -3.60
CA GLY A 148 18.23 -14.12 -3.65
C GLY A 148 18.91 -14.48 -2.34
N PRO A 149 20.25 -14.61 -2.36
CA PRO A 149 21.12 -14.24 -3.50
C PRO A 149 21.16 -15.23 -4.67
N SER A 150 21.05 -16.54 -4.40
CA SER A 150 21.18 -17.60 -5.41
C SER A 150 20.02 -18.59 -5.29
N PHE A 151 18.83 -18.17 -5.75
CA PHE A 151 17.65 -19.02 -5.78
C PHE A 151 16.96 -18.90 -7.14
N ASP A 152 16.64 -20.04 -7.73
CA ASP A 152 15.88 -20.20 -8.95
C ASP A 152 14.91 -21.39 -8.82
N ASN A 153 14.18 -21.69 -9.89
CA ASN A 153 13.22 -22.80 -9.91
C ASN A 153 13.87 -24.19 -9.87
N GLU A 154 15.20 -24.29 -10.04
CA GLU A 154 15.95 -25.54 -10.04
C GLU A 154 16.63 -25.80 -8.67
N THR A 155 16.72 -24.78 -7.84
CA THR A 155 17.35 -24.83 -6.51
C THR A 155 16.56 -25.75 -5.58
N SER A 156 17.24 -26.75 -5.00
CA SER A 156 16.63 -27.65 -4.02
C SER A 156 16.32 -26.93 -2.70
N VAL A 157 15.30 -27.41 -1.98
CA VAL A 157 14.87 -26.82 -0.69
C VAL A 157 15.99 -26.87 0.36
N GLU A 158 16.85 -27.88 0.31
CA GLU A 158 17.92 -28.11 1.27
C GLU A 158 19.12 -27.17 1.06
N GLU A 159 19.33 -26.73 -0.17
CA GLU A 159 20.41 -25.81 -0.56
C GLU A 159 19.95 -24.34 -0.56
N ALA A 160 18.64 -24.10 -0.44
CA ALA A 160 18.03 -22.79 -0.53
C ALA A 160 18.45 -21.88 0.63
N ASN A 161 19.35 -20.93 0.35
CA ASN A 161 19.72 -19.87 1.28
C ASN A 161 19.04 -18.55 0.88
N ILE A 162 17.79 -18.37 1.29
CA ILE A 162 17.03 -17.17 0.94
C ILE A 162 17.29 -16.05 1.94
N GLN A 163 17.81 -14.92 1.45
CA GLN A 163 18.12 -13.72 2.23
C GLN A 163 17.19 -12.54 1.93
N TYR A 164 16.66 -12.45 0.71
CA TYR A 164 15.67 -11.45 0.32
C TYR A 164 14.73 -11.99 -0.75
N MET A 165 13.56 -11.36 -0.85
CA MET A 165 12.60 -11.60 -1.92
C MET A 165 12.00 -10.29 -2.41
N VAL A 166 11.72 -10.23 -3.70
CA VAL A 166 11.09 -9.10 -4.38
C VAL A 166 9.68 -9.51 -4.78
N VAL A 167 8.72 -8.67 -4.39
CA VAL A 167 7.29 -8.91 -4.57
C VAL A 167 6.64 -7.72 -5.27
N THR A 168 5.73 -8.02 -6.19
CA THR A 168 4.95 -7.04 -6.97
C THR A 168 3.55 -7.59 -7.28
N ASP A 169 2.75 -6.82 -8.02
CA ASP A 169 1.58 -7.32 -8.77
C ASP A 169 1.92 -7.55 -10.25
N ALA A 170 0.97 -8.16 -10.99
CA ALA A 170 1.13 -8.50 -12.41
C ALA A 170 1.47 -7.28 -13.28
N GLY A 171 0.92 -6.12 -12.92
CA GLY A 171 1.09 -4.86 -13.63
C GLY A 171 2.21 -4.00 -13.06
N LYS A 172 3.10 -4.52 -12.19
CA LYS A 172 4.25 -3.76 -11.63
C LYS A 172 3.88 -2.40 -11.02
N LEU A 173 2.65 -2.27 -10.50
CA LEU A 173 2.14 -1.04 -9.89
C LEU A 173 2.58 -0.88 -8.44
N SER A 174 2.77 -1.99 -7.75
CA SER A 174 3.26 -2.10 -6.39
C SER A 174 4.63 -2.76 -6.37
N LEU A 175 5.40 -2.42 -5.35
CA LEU A 175 6.71 -3.02 -5.12
C LEU A 175 6.87 -3.20 -3.62
N THR A 176 7.35 -4.35 -3.21
CA THR A 176 7.74 -4.67 -1.84
C THR A 176 8.98 -5.55 -1.89
N VAL A 177 10.04 -5.15 -1.17
CA VAL A 177 11.23 -6.00 -1.00
C VAL A 177 11.32 -6.39 0.46
N TYR A 178 11.39 -7.69 0.72
CA TYR A 178 11.58 -8.26 2.04
C TYR A 178 13.01 -8.78 2.18
N ALA A 179 13.62 -8.57 3.34
CA ALA A 179 14.93 -9.10 3.69
C ALA A 179 14.87 -9.84 5.04
N ARG A 180 15.70 -10.88 5.21
CA ARG A 180 15.86 -11.59 6.48
C ARG A 180 16.58 -10.75 7.52
N ASP A 181 17.57 -9.99 7.09
CA ASP A 181 18.34 -9.05 7.90
C ASP A 181 18.53 -7.75 7.10
N PRO A 182 17.98 -6.60 7.56
CA PRO A 182 18.11 -5.33 6.85
C PRO A 182 19.56 -4.86 6.71
N MET A 183 20.37 -5.02 7.75
CA MET A 183 21.75 -4.55 7.77
C MET A 183 22.59 -5.36 6.78
N LEU A 184 22.46 -6.69 6.82
CA LEU A 184 23.13 -7.58 5.86
C LEU A 184 22.68 -7.29 4.43
N PHE A 185 21.37 -7.05 4.22
CA PHE A 185 20.82 -6.72 2.93
C PHE A 185 21.42 -5.43 2.36
N PHE A 186 21.41 -4.34 3.13
CA PHE A 186 21.97 -3.06 2.67
C PHE A 186 23.48 -3.13 2.41
N GLN A 187 24.21 -4.01 3.12
CA GLN A 187 25.65 -4.21 2.92
C GLN A 187 25.99 -5.09 1.72
N LYS A 188 25.25 -6.17 1.47
CA LYS A 188 25.64 -7.21 0.48
C LYS A 188 24.72 -7.31 -0.73
N TYR A 189 23.41 -7.19 -0.54
CA TYR A 189 22.41 -7.55 -1.57
C TYR A 189 21.71 -6.34 -2.19
N ASN A 190 21.89 -5.15 -1.61
CA ASN A 190 21.21 -3.95 -2.09
C ASN A 190 21.54 -3.61 -3.54
N LYS A 191 22.82 -3.72 -3.93
CA LYS A 191 23.24 -3.41 -5.30
C LYS A 191 22.56 -4.32 -6.32
N GLU A 192 22.67 -5.63 -6.15
CA GLU A 192 22.04 -6.59 -7.07
C GLU A 192 20.52 -6.47 -7.10
N CYS A 193 19.88 -6.17 -5.97
CA CYS A 193 18.44 -5.98 -5.90
C CYS A 193 18.01 -4.72 -6.67
N VAL A 194 18.70 -3.60 -6.49
CA VAL A 194 18.41 -2.36 -7.21
C VAL A 194 18.69 -2.49 -8.71
N ASP A 195 19.78 -3.16 -9.09
CA ASP A 195 20.11 -3.44 -10.49
C ASP A 195 19.00 -4.29 -11.14
N PHE A 196 18.54 -5.37 -10.47
CA PHE A 196 17.40 -6.16 -10.91
C PHE A 196 16.10 -5.35 -11.03
N LEU A 197 15.78 -4.51 -10.04
CA LEU A 197 14.57 -3.67 -10.06
C LEU A 197 14.59 -2.72 -11.26
N LYS A 198 15.75 -2.15 -11.58
CA LYS A 198 15.94 -1.29 -12.74
C LYS A 198 15.75 -2.06 -14.05
N GLU A 199 16.32 -3.26 -14.17
CA GLU A 199 16.12 -4.14 -15.33
C GLU A 199 14.65 -4.52 -15.52
N GLN A 200 13.92 -4.70 -14.42
CA GLN A 200 12.48 -4.98 -14.43
C GLN A 200 11.59 -3.75 -14.69
N GLY A 201 12.19 -2.56 -14.82
CA GLY A 201 11.49 -1.32 -15.15
C GLY A 201 10.94 -0.52 -13.97
N PHE A 202 11.28 -0.88 -12.73
CA PHE A 202 10.91 -0.11 -11.54
C PHE A 202 11.74 1.18 -11.46
N GLY A 203 11.06 2.33 -11.29
CA GLY A 203 11.72 3.63 -11.17
C GLY A 203 12.42 4.14 -12.43
N GLY A 204 12.11 3.54 -13.59
CA GLY A 204 12.47 4.07 -14.90
C GLY A 204 11.56 5.23 -15.30
N LYS A 205 10.81 5.06 -16.39
CA LYS A 205 9.86 6.08 -16.90
C LYS A 205 8.65 6.31 -15.99
N LEU A 206 8.39 5.39 -15.06
CA LEU A 206 7.25 5.44 -14.15
C LEU A 206 7.72 5.85 -12.76
N PHE A 207 7.48 7.10 -12.37
CA PHE A 207 7.96 7.59 -11.08
C PHE A 207 7.25 6.92 -9.89
N TRP A 208 6.00 6.46 -10.04
CA TRP A 208 5.19 5.94 -8.93
C TRP A 208 5.65 4.57 -8.41
N ASN A 209 6.19 3.70 -9.27
CA ASN A 209 6.70 2.39 -8.87
C ASN A 209 8.19 2.40 -8.50
N SER A 210 8.80 3.59 -8.39
CA SER A 210 10.22 3.73 -8.02
C SER A 210 10.50 3.08 -6.66
N PRO A 211 11.58 2.30 -6.51
CA PRO A 211 11.98 1.73 -5.24
C PRO A 211 12.31 2.83 -4.23
N LYS A 212 11.53 2.90 -3.15
CA LYS A 212 11.74 3.81 -2.02
C LYS A 212 12.19 3.00 -0.80
N PRO A 213 13.38 3.27 -0.24
CA PRO A 213 13.86 2.55 0.92
C PRO A 213 13.00 2.87 2.14
N ILE A 214 12.79 1.87 2.99
CA ILE A 214 12.16 2.00 4.30
C ILE A 214 13.26 2.03 5.35
N TYR A 215 13.13 2.93 6.32
CA TYR A 215 14.08 3.04 7.41
C TYR A 215 14.09 1.78 8.28
N GLN A 216 15.26 1.15 8.44
CA GLN A 216 15.50 -0.06 9.22
C GLN A 216 16.78 0.08 10.08
N GLY A 217 16.90 1.20 10.79
CA GLY A 217 18.06 1.47 11.65
C GLY A 217 18.14 0.56 12.88
N ASN A 218 19.30 0.55 13.55
CA ASN A 218 19.51 -0.23 14.78
C ASN A 218 18.66 0.23 15.97
N ASP A 219 18.11 1.43 15.87
CA ASP A 219 17.19 2.05 16.81
C ASP A 219 15.71 1.73 16.51
N CYS A 220 15.45 0.87 15.52
CA CYS A 220 14.14 0.31 15.28
C CYS A 220 13.77 -0.71 16.37
N GLU A 221 12.72 -0.41 17.13
CA GLU A 221 12.08 -1.36 18.02
C GLU A 221 10.96 -2.09 17.27
N TRP A 222 11.27 -3.28 16.75
CA TRP A 222 10.29 -4.14 16.08
C TRP A 222 9.47 -4.93 17.11
N PRO A 223 8.13 -4.85 17.07
CA PRO A 223 7.28 -5.62 17.97
C PRO A 223 7.44 -7.11 17.71
N SER A 224 7.28 -7.93 18.74
CA SER A 224 7.26 -9.39 18.57
C SER A 224 6.01 -9.85 17.82
N GLU A 225 6.05 -11.04 17.24
CA GLU A 225 4.88 -11.64 16.58
C GLU A 225 3.63 -11.67 17.48
N LYS A 226 3.79 -12.06 18.75
CA LYS A 226 2.71 -12.08 19.74
C LYS A 226 2.16 -10.68 20.02
N GLU A 227 3.03 -9.69 20.03
CA GLU A 227 2.64 -8.29 20.22
C GLU A 227 1.87 -7.76 19.01
N VAL A 228 2.31 -8.07 17.78
CA VAL A 228 1.58 -7.71 16.56
C VAL A 228 0.18 -8.31 16.57
N PHE A 229 0.07 -9.60 16.91
CA PHE A 229 -1.22 -10.27 17.06
C PHE A 229 -2.10 -9.59 18.13
N ALA A 230 -1.57 -9.35 19.32
CA ALA A 230 -2.33 -8.75 20.43
C ALA A 230 -2.81 -7.33 20.09
N ARG A 231 -1.94 -6.48 19.52
CA ARG A 231 -2.29 -5.12 19.09
C ARG A 231 -3.40 -5.13 18.04
N ARG A 232 -3.35 -6.05 17.07
CA ARG A 232 -4.39 -6.21 16.06
C ARG A 232 -5.72 -6.62 16.67
N VAL A 233 -5.73 -7.63 17.54
CA VAL A 233 -6.96 -8.09 18.22
C VAL A 233 -7.59 -6.97 19.05
N LEU A 234 -6.78 -6.19 19.78
CA LEU A 234 -7.25 -5.04 20.55
C LEU A 234 -7.81 -3.94 19.65
N LYS A 235 -7.11 -3.60 18.56
CA LYS A 235 -7.58 -2.62 17.56
C LYS A 235 -8.95 -3.01 17.00
N ASN A 236 -9.11 -4.26 16.60
CA ASN A 236 -10.38 -4.77 16.05
C ASN A 236 -11.49 -4.77 17.12
N TYR A 237 -11.17 -5.14 18.37
CA TYR A 237 -12.12 -5.06 19.49
C TYR A 237 -12.59 -3.63 19.76
N GLU A 238 -11.68 -2.67 19.80
CA GLU A 238 -11.99 -1.26 20.01
C GLU A 238 -12.83 -0.68 18.87
N GLN A 239 -12.49 -1.01 17.62
CA GLN A 239 -13.26 -0.60 16.45
C GLN A 239 -14.68 -1.17 16.48
N ASN A 240 -14.83 -2.45 16.80
CA ASN A 240 -16.14 -3.07 16.93
C ASN A 240 -16.96 -2.47 18.07
N LYS A 241 -16.33 -2.19 19.22
CA LYS A 241 -16.99 -1.52 20.34
C LYS A 241 -17.43 -0.10 19.98
N LYS A 242 -16.58 0.67 19.29
CA LYS A 242 -16.93 2.01 18.78
C LYS A 242 -18.08 1.96 17.78
N ALA A 243 -18.06 0.99 16.86
CA ALA A 243 -19.14 0.78 15.90
C ALA A 243 -20.45 0.44 16.62
N GLN A 244 -20.43 -0.46 17.60
CA GLN A 244 -21.60 -0.80 18.43
C GLN A 244 -22.12 0.40 19.21
N MET A 245 -21.23 1.20 19.81
CA MET A 245 -21.60 2.43 20.52
C MET A 245 -22.22 3.47 19.58
N ALA A 246 -21.68 3.63 18.36
CA ALA A 246 -22.25 4.51 17.35
C ALA A 246 -23.64 4.02 16.89
N THR A 247 -23.80 2.70 16.71
CA THR A 247 -25.11 2.11 16.40
C THR A 247 -26.10 2.28 17.55
N ALA A 248 -25.67 2.14 18.81
CA ALA A 248 -26.51 2.35 19.99
C ALA A 248 -26.87 3.84 20.22
N ALA A 249 -25.95 4.75 19.92
CA ALA A 249 -26.20 6.20 19.92
C ALA A 249 -27.19 6.61 18.82
N ASN A 250 -27.15 5.94 17.66
CA ASN A 250 -28.14 6.16 16.60
C ASN A 250 -29.47 5.43 16.85
N ALA A 251 -29.47 4.33 17.62
CA ALA A 251 -30.67 3.57 17.99
C ALA A 251 -31.44 4.18 19.18
N THR A 252 -30.92 5.24 19.81
CA THR A 252 -31.64 6.00 20.85
C THR A 252 -32.54 7.09 20.27
N GLU A 253 -32.49 7.35 18.95
CA GLU A 253 -33.58 8.02 18.25
C GLU A 253 -34.60 6.97 17.80
N SER A 254 -35.71 6.86 18.52
CA SER A 254 -36.79 5.98 18.06
C SER A 254 -37.32 6.52 16.72
N PRO A 255 -37.73 5.66 15.76
CA PRO A 255 -38.35 6.11 14.51
C PRO A 255 -39.54 7.04 14.75
N ALA A 256 -40.24 6.87 15.89
CA ALA A 256 -41.34 7.73 16.29
C ALA A 256 -40.86 9.11 16.80
N GLN A 257 -39.68 9.22 17.41
CA GLN A 257 -39.08 10.49 17.81
C GLN A 257 -38.56 11.26 16.59
N THR A 258 -37.86 10.60 15.66
CA THR A 258 -37.39 11.22 14.41
C THR A 258 -38.55 11.66 13.52
N PHE A 259 -39.63 10.86 13.44
CA PHE A 259 -40.83 11.23 12.68
C PHE A 259 -41.64 12.34 13.37
N ALA A 260 -41.76 12.33 14.72
CA ALA A 260 -42.43 13.40 15.45
C ALA A 260 -41.68 14.74 15.36
N GLU A 261 -40.34 14.72 15.31
CA GLU A 261 -39.52 15.92 15.10
C GLU A 261 -39.63 16.44 13.64
N MET A 262 -39.68 15.52 12.67
CA MET A 262 -39.86 15.82 11.24
C MET A 262 -41.25 16.40 10.94
N VAL A 263 -42.29 15.94 11.63
CA VAL A 263 -43.65 16.51 11.55
C VAL A 263 -43.74 17.87 12.23
N LYS A 264 -43.00 18.10 13.32
CA LYS A 264 -42.96 19.39 14.02
C LYS A 264 -42.18 20.46 13.26
N ASN A 265 -41.09 20.10 12.59
CA ASN A 265 -40.22 21.06 11.88
C ASN A 265 -39.66 20.48 10.57
N PRO A 266 -40.50 20.39 9.51
CA PRO A 266 -40.13 19.75 8.25
C PRO A 266 -38.98 20.44 7.51
N SER A 267 -38.80 21.75 7.70
CA SER A 267 -37.72 22.53 7.07
C SER A 267 -36.32 22.17 7.61
N MET A 268 -36.20 21.92 8.92
CA MET A 268 -34.93 21.53 9.54
C MET A 268 -34.52 20.10 9.18
N ALA A 269 -35.50 19.20 9.05
CA ALA A 269 -35.25 17.82 8.63
C ALA A 269 -34.74 17.76 7.17
N LEU A 270 -35.33 18.57 6.28
CA LEU A 270 -34.88 18.67 4.89
C LEU A 270 -33.44 19.23 4.82
N GLN A 271 -33.13 20.21 5.66
CA GLN A 271 -31.80 20.82 5.72
C GLN A 271 -30.72 19.84 6.21
N LYS A 272 -31.03 19.00 7.22
CA LYS A 272 -30.13 17.93 7.68
C LYS A 272 -29.92 16.84 6.62
N LEU A 273 -30.97 16.49 5.86
CA LEU A 273 -30.87 15.52 4.76
C LEU A 273 -29.99 16.04 3.62
N MET A 274 -30.04 17.33 3.33
CA MET A 274 -29.17 17.96 2.33
C MET A 274 -27.71 18.10 2.79
N GLN A 275 -27.46 18.23 4.11
CA GLN A 275 -26.10 18.29 4.67
C GLN A 275 -25.39 16.93 4.69
N ASN A 276 -26.12 15.82 4.82
CA ASN A 276 -25.55 14.48 4.76
C ASN A 276 -25.20 14.01 3.32
N TYR A 277 -25.38 14.87 2.32
CA TYR A 277 -25.09 14.61 0.90
C TYR A 277 -23.89 15.41 0.35
N GLN A 278 -23.09 16.03 1.23
CA GLN A 278 -21.78 16.63 0.92
C GLN A 278 -20.66 15.86 1.61
#